data_AF-A0A161XG91-F1
#
_entry.id   AF-A0A161XG91-F1
#
_cell.length_a   1.000
_cell.length_b   1.000
_cell.length_c   1.000
_cell.angle_alpha   90.00
_cell.angle_beta   90.00
_cell.angle_gamma   90.00
#
_symmetry.space_group_name_H-M   'P 1'
#
loop_
_entity.id
_entity.type
_entity.pdbx_description
1 polymer ?
#
loop_
_entity_poly.entity_id
_entity_poly.type
_entity_poly.pdbx_seq_one_letter_code
_entity_poly.pdbx_strand_id
1 'polypeptide(L)'
;MEQAKEEILSCMDNGSHVIHNTRDESSFLAWWDANGSGDLGLTQPQLLDVYRQLRTDIYTFDSCLAEYRRILLAHPQHALRIGDREYAFLQPNGELIGLSVADLTTIDQADVYAFDSDAFNTSIGGWMDESYVETRQRITEPELELVTVTFPPAS
;
A
#
# COMPACT_ATOMS: atom_id res chain seq x y z
N MET A 1 1.38 -16.44 13.71
CA MET A 1 2.01 -16.03 12.44
C MET A 1 1.78 -14.54 12.21
N GLU A 2 0.54 -14.05 12.29
CA GLU A 2 0.24 -12.61 12.20
C GLU A 2 0.99 -11.74 13.22
N GLN A 3 1.01 -12.12 14.49
CA GLN A 3 1.79 -11.41 15.50
C GLN A 3 3.29 -11.28 15.16
N ALA A 4 3.87 -12.28 14.48
CA ALA A 4 5.26 -12.22 14.03
C ALA A 4 5.44 -11.28 12.84
N LYS A 5 4.45 -11.21 11.93
CA LYS A 5 4.43 -10.23 10.84
C LYS A 5 4.38 -8.81 11.40
N GLU A 6 3.46 -8.54 12.33
CA GLU A 6 3.30 -7.25 12.99
C GLU A 6 4.58 -6.81 13.70
N GLU A 7 5.21 -7.69 14.47
CA GLU A 7 6.44 -7.37 15.20
C GLU A 7 7.60 -7.08 14.23
N ILE A 8 7.78 -7.91 13.19
CA ILE A 8 8.83 -7.69 12.19
C ILE A 8 8.61 -6.35 11.48
N LEU A 9 7.37 -6.02 11.12
CA LEU A 9 7.04 -4.77 10.47
C LEU A 9 7.26 -3.56 11.38
N SER A 10 6.91 -3.67 12.66
CA SER A 10 7.23 -2.66 13.67
C SER A 10 8.74 -2.41 13.77
N CYS A 11 9.56 -3.47 13.81
CA CYS A 11 11.02 -3.33 13.80
C CYS A 11 11.52 -2.68 12.49
N MET A 12 10.96 -3.06 11.35
CA MET A 12 11.33 -2.51 10.05
C MET A 12 11.00 -1.02 9.97
N ASP A 13 9.80 -0.63 10.39
CA ASP A 13 9.36 0.75 10.41
C ASP A 13 10.23 1.63 11.32
N ASN A 14 10.48 1.18 12.55
CA ASN A 14 11.38 1.86 13.49
C ASN A 14 12.81 2.01 12.96
N GLY A 15 13.27 1.06 12.14
CA GLY A 15 14.58 1.10 11.50
C GLY A 15 14.61 1.81 10.15
N SER A 16 13.48 2.35 9.68
CA SER A 16 13.31 2.85 8.29
C SER A 16 13.80 1.85 7.25
N HIS A 17 13.61 0.55 7.51
CA HIS A 17 14.11 -0.56 6.72
C HIS A 17 13.00 -1.12 5.84
N VAL A 18 13.20 -1.04 4.53
CA VAL A 18 12.20 -1.49 3.56
C VAL A 18 12.44 -2.95 3.18
N ILE A 19 11.41 -3.79 3.34
CA ILE A 19 11.51 -5.22 3.06
C ILE A 19 11.94 -5.51 1.61
N HIS A 20 11.45 -4.72 0.64
CA HIS A 20 11.78 -4.86 -0.78
C HIS A 20 13.19 -4.40 -1.15
N ASN A 21 13.82 -3.56 -0.31
CA ASN A 21 15.23 -3.20 -0.46
C ASN A 21 16.17 -4.28 0.10
N THR A 22 15.62 -5.27 0.81
CA THR A 22 16.39 -6.39 1.34
C THR A 22 16.73 -7.36 0.21
N ARG A 23 18.02 -7.47 -0.09
CA ARG A 23 18.53 -8.23 -1.23
C ARG A 23 18.08 -9.69 -1.22
N ASP A 24 18.27 -10.38 -0.10
CA ASP A 24 18.03 -11.81 0.06
C ASP A 24 17.80 -12.19 1.53
N GLU A 25 17.53 -13.47 1.77
CA GLU A 25 17.27 -14.03 3.11
C GLU A 25 18.45 -13.86 4.07
N SER A 26 19.69 -14.00 3.58
CA SER A 26 20.88 -13.79 4.40
C SER A 26 21.00 -12.35 4.88
N SER A 27 20.70 -11.40 4.00
CA SER A 27 20.69 -9.97 4.33
C SER A 27 19.60 -9.63 5.33
N PHE A 28 18.42 -10.25 5.18
CA PHE A 28 17.32 -10.11 6.14
C PHE A 28 17.71 -10.64 7.52
N LEU A 29 18.29 -11.84 7.62
CA LEU A 29 18.70 -12.42 8.91
C LEU A 29 19.77 -11.59 9.60
N ALA A 30 20.77 -11.10 8.86
CA ALA A 30 21.80 -10.23 9.42
C ALA A 30 21.22 -8.91 9.94
N TRP A 31 20.23 -8.36 9.25
CA TRP A 31 19.51 -7.18 9.74
C TRP A 31 18.66 -7.49 10.97
N TRP A 32 17.93 -8.61 10.98
CA TRP A 32 17.09 -9.04 12.10
C TRP A 32 17.91 -9.30 13.36
N ASP A 33 19.05 -9.98 13.25
CA ASP A 33 19.95 -10.24 14.37
C ASP A 33 20.45 -8.94 15.03
N ALA A 34 20.57 -7.86 14.26
CA ALA A 34 21.06 -6.57 14.73
C ALA A 34 19.96 -5.62 15.23
N ASN A 35 18.74 -5.70 14.68
CA ASN A 35 17.69 -4.70 14.88
C ASN A 35 16.34 -5.27 15.36
N GLY A 36 16.15 -6.59 15.28
CA GLY A 36 14.93 -7.24 15.73
C GLY A 36 14.72 -7.10 17.24
N SER A 37 13.47 -7.21 17.67
CA SER A 37 13.08 -7.05 19.08
C SER A 37 13.49 -8.23 19.99
N GLY A 38 14.12 -9.26 19.44
CA GLY A 38 14.61 -10.42 20.16
C GLY A 38 13.96 -11.73 19.69
N ASP A 39 13.82 -12.69 20.61
CA ASP A 39 13.30 -14.02 20.30
C ASP A 39 11.77 -14.00 20.17
N LEU A 40 11.28 -14.13 18.94
CA LEU A 40 9.87 -14.34 18.60
C LEU A 40 9.36 -15.76 18.94
N GLY A 41 10.20 -16.61 19.51
CA GLY A 41 9.94 -18.05 19.67
C GLY A 41 9.94 -18.80 18.34
N LEU A 42 10.50 -18.21 17.29
CA LEU A 42 10.56 -18.76 15.94
C LEU A 42 11.93 -19.37 15.66
N THR A 43 11.93 -20.55 15.07
CA THR A 43 13.14 -21.09 14.43
C THR A 43 13.50 -20.24 13.22
N GLN A 44 14.79 -20.21 12.84
CA GLN A 44 15.25 -19.47 11.65
C GLN A 44 14.45 -19.82 10.37
N PRO A 45 14.11 -21.09 10.07
CA PRO A 45 13.24 -21.41 8.93
C PRO A 45 11.85 -20.77 8.99
N GLN A 46 11.24 -20.67 10.19
CA GLN A 46 9.94 -20.03 10.37
C GLN A 46 10.03 -18.51 10.21
N LEU A 47 11.09 -17.89 10.72
CA LEU A 47 11.34 -16.47 10.55
C LEU A 47 11.51 -16.11 9.06
N LEU A 48 12.25 -16.93 8.30
CA LEU A 48 12.39 -16.77 6.85
C LEU A 48 11.07 -16.98 6.11
N ASP A 49 10.21 -17.90 6.57
CA ASP A 49 8.88 -18.08 6.01
C ASP A 49 8.01 -16.81 6.18
N VAL A 50 8.03 -16.20 7.36
CA VAL A 50 7.35 -14.91 7.60
C VAL A 50 7.88 -13.83 6.67
N TYR A 51 9.19 -13.70 6.53
CA TYR A 51 9.81 -12.74 5.62
C TYR A 51 9.38 -12.93 4.16
N ARG A 52 9.32 -14.16 3.66
CA ARG A 52 8.86 -14.46 2.29
C ARG A 52 7.39 -14.08 2.09
N GLN A 53 6.55 -14.35 3.08
CA GLN A 53 5.15 -13.96 3.06
C GLN A 53 5.03 -12.44 3.01
N LEU A 54 5.72 -11.72 3.91
CA LEU A 54 5.71 -10.26 3.94
C LEU A 54 6.19 -9.65 2.61
N ARG A 55 7.23 -10.20 1.98
CA ARG A 55 7.68 -9.74 0.65
C ARG A 55 6.63 -9.90 -0.45
N THR A 56 5.68 -10.81 -0.27
CA THR A 56 4.59 -11.04 -1.21
C THR A 56 3.37 -10.18 -0.88
N ASP A 57 3.10 -10.02 0.42
CA ASP A 57 1.90 -9.34 0.92
C ASP A 57 2.03 -7.81 0.87
N ILE A 58 3.26 -7.28 0.95
CA ILE A 58 3.53 -5.84 1.03
C ILE A 58 3.77 -5.28 -0.37
N TYR A 59 3.05 -4.21 -0.72
CA TYR A 59 3.32 -3.45 -1.92
C TYR A 59 4.39 -2.38 -1.67
N THR A 60 5.28 -2.15 -2.64
CA THR A 60 5.97 -0.85 -2.78
C THR A 60 4.99 0.19 -3.31
N PHE A 61 5.32 1.48 -3.15
CA PHE A 61 4.55 2.59 -3.74
C PHE A 61 4.24 2.36 -5.22
N ASP A 62 5.28 2.10 -6.03
CA ASP A 62 5.12 1.87 -7.47
C ASP A 62 4.25 0.65 -7.80
N SER A 63 4.41 -0.45 -7.05
CA SER A 63 3.62 -1.66 -7.29
C SER A 63 2.15 -1.49 -6.87
N CYS A 64 1.89 -0.70 -5.83
CA CYS A 64 0.55 -0.33 -5.40
C CYS A 64 -0.16 0.50 -6.48
N LEU A 65 0.51 1.54 -7.00
CA LEU A 65 -0.03 2.35 -8.09
C LEU A 65 -0.23 1.54 -9.38
N ALA A 66 0.64 0.57 -9.65
CA ALA A 66 0.49 -0.33 -10.79
C ALA A 66 -0.78 -1.19 -10.67
N GLU A 67 -1.08 -1.71 -9.46
CA GLU A 67 -2.32 -2.45 -9.21
C GLU A 67 -3.57 -1.56 -9.34
N TYR A 68 -3.54 -0.35 -8.79
CA TYR A 68 -4.64 0.62 -8.96
C TYR A 68 -4.89 0.90 -10.43
N ARG A 69 -3.84 1.18 -11.21
CA ARG A 69 -3.96 1.38 -12.66
C ARG A 69 -4.51 0.13 -13.36
N ARG A 70 -4.05 -1.08 -13.01
CA ARG A 70 -4.55 -2.34 -13.59
C ARG A 70 -6.05 -2.50 -13.38
N ILE A 71 -6.53 -2.25 -12.16
CA ILE A 71 -7.95 -2.30 -11.82
C ILE A 71 -8.72 -1.26 -12.64
N LEU A 72 -8.29 0.00 -12.63
CA LEU A 72 -9.01 1.09 -13.28
C LEU A 72 -9.00 1.01 -14.81
N LEU A 73 -7.97 0.41 -15.41
CA LEU A 73 -7.98 0.07 -16.84
C LEU A 73 -9.07 -0.93 -17.21
N ALA A 74 -9.40 -1.86 -16.31
CA ALA A 74 -10.49 -2.81 -16.51
C ALA A 74 -11.88 -2.20 -16.20
N HIS A 75 -11.92 -1.08 -15.48
CA HIS A 75 -13.12 -0.40 -15.01
C HIS A 75 -13.11 1.08 -15.41
N PRO A 76 -13.24 1.40 -16.71
CA PRO A 76 -13.23 2.79 -17.15
C PRO A 76 -14.37 3.57 -16.49
N GLN A 77 -14.14 4.87 -16.25
CA GLN A 77 -15.07 5.79 -15.58
C GLN A 77 -15.43 5.43 -14.14
N HIS A 78 -14.74 4.47 -13.53
CA HIS A 78 -14.88 4.18 -12.10
C HIS A 78 -13.66 4.70 -11.36
N ALA A 79 -13.86 5.14 -10.13
CA ALA A 79 -12.80 5.35 -9.16
C ALA A 79 -12.76 4.16 -8.20
N LEU A 80 -11.56 3.80 -7.77
CA LEU A 80 -11.29 2.74 -6.80
C LEU A 80 -11.18 3.36 -5.42
N ARG A 81 -11.94 2.87 -4.44
CA ARG A 81 -11.80 3.33 -3.06
C ARG A 81 -10.49 2.83 -2.45
N ILE A 82 -9.63 3.77 -2.08
CA ILE A 82 -8.29 3.50 -1.52
C ILE A 82 -8.15 3.93 -0.05
N GLY A 83 -9.20 4.52 0.52
CA GLY A 83 -9.20 4.98 1.91
C GLY A 83 -10.61 5.32 2.39
N ASP A 84 -10.70 5.95 3.57
CA ASP A 84 -11.96 6.61 3.95
C ASP A 84 -12.12 7.88 3.12
N ARG A 85 -13.10 7.87 2.21
CA ARG A 85 -13.39 8.96 1.26
C ARG A 85 -12.25 9.34 0.31
N GLU A 86 -11.22 8.49 0.25
CA GLU A 86 -10.11 8.61 -0.67
C GLU A 86 -10.26 7.59 -1.80
N TYR A 87 -10.09 8.04 -3.04
CA TYR A 87 -10.23 7.22 -4.24
C TYR A 87 -9.07 7.42 -5.22
N ALA A 88 -8.70 6.36 -5.92
CA ALA A 88 -7.84 6.43 -7.10
C ALA A 88 -8.71 6.49 -8.36
N PHE A 89 -8.38 7.37 -9.30
CA PHE A 89 -9.09 7.49 -10.57
C PHE A 89 -8.11 7.55 -11.74
N LEU A 90 -8.39 6.79 -12.80
CA LEU A 90 -7.59 6.79 -14.02
C LEU A 90 -8.27 7.69 -15.06
N GLN A 91 -7.65 8.85 -15.29
CA GLN A 91 -8.15 9.81 -16.26
C GLN A 91 -8.03 9.28 -17.71
N PRO A 92 -8.84 9.78 -18.65
CA PRO A 92 -8.78 9.37 -20.06
C PRO A 92 -7.41 9.62 -20.74
N ASN A 93 -6.60 10.55 -20.21
CA ASN A 93 -5.24 10.81 -20.68
C ASN A 93 -4.21 9.77 -20.18
N GLY A 94 -4.62 8.81 -19.33
CA GLY A 94 -3.77 7.77 -18.73
C GLY A 94 -3.12 8.17 -17.39
N GLU A 95 -3.39 9.37 -16.90
CA GLU A 95 -2.92 9.86 -15.60
C GLU A 95 -3.72 9.22 -14.46
N LEU A 96 -3.01 8.69 -13.46
CA LEU A 96 -3.61 8.15 -12.25
C LEU A 96 -3.58 9.25 -11.19
N ILE A 97 -4.76 9.65 -10.70
CA ILE A 97 -4.92 10.73 -9.71
C ILE A 97 -5.62 10.22 -8.45
N GLY A 98 -5.39 10.90 -7.34
CA GLY A 98 -6.16 10.74 -6.11
C GLY A 98 -7.34 11.71 -6.06
N LEU A 99 -8.43 11.27 -5.43
CA LEU A 99 -9.66 12.02 -5.24
C LEU A 99 -10.05 11.95 -3.75
N SER A 100 -10.19 13.10 -3.10
CA SER A 100 -10.67 13.21 -1.73
C SER A 100 -12.10 13.76 -1.71
N VAL A 101 -13.02 13.02 -1.11
CA VAL A 101 -14.45 13.40 -1.05
C VAL A 101 -14.75 14.03 0.31
N ALA A 102 -15.15 15.29 0.30
CA ALA A 102 -15.55 16.00 1.51
C ALA A 102 -16.89 15.48 2.09
N ASP A 103 -17.19 15.90 3.33
CA ASP A 103 -18.49 15.65 3.94
C ASP A 103 -19.63 16.19 3.06
N LEU A 104 -20.67 15.36 2.87
CA LEU A 104 -21.90 15.70 2.15
C LEU A 104 -21.70 16.03 0.65
N THR A 105 -20.55 15.69 0.07
CA THR A 105 -20.33 15.79 -1.38
C THR A 105 -20.36 14.42 -2.04
N THR A 106 -20.32 14.42 -3.37
CA THR A 106 -20.24 13.21 -4.20
C THR A 106 -18.85 13.09 -4.80
N ILE A 107 -18.51 11.91 -5.34
CA ILE A 107 -17.23 11.70 -6.00
C ILE A 107 -16.97 12.68 -7.14
N ASP A 108 -18.01 13.09 -7.88
CA ASP A 108 -17.93 14.08 -8.96
C ASP A 108 -17.56 15.50 -8.50
N GLN A 109 -17.49 15.71 -7.18
CA GLN A 109 -17.11 16.98 -6.53
C GLN A 109 -15.82 16.83 -5.71
N ALA A 110 -15.10 15.72 -5.87
CA ALA A 110 -13.88 15.45 -5.13
C ALA A 110 -12.77 16.47 -5.44
N ASP A 111 -11.95 16.74 -4.42
CA ASP A 111 -10.69 17.44 -4.59
C ASP A 111 -9.64 16.49 -5.17
N VAL A 112 -8.84 16.99 -6.11
CA VAL A 112 -7.83 16.19 -6.82
C VAL A 112 -6.46 16.38 -6.19
N TYR A 113 -5.71 15.29 -6.04
CA TYR A 113 -4.32 15.33 -5.61
C TYR A 113 -3.43 14.34 -6.38
N ALA A 114 -2.13 14.61 -6.38
CA ALA A 114 -1.13 13.70 -6.90
C ALA A 114 -0.74 12.67 -5.82
N PHE A 115 -0.54 11.42 -6.23
CA PHE A 115 0.03 10.41 -5.34
C PHE A 115 1.46 10.79 -4.97
N ASP A 116 1.73 10.82 -3.68
CA ASP A 116 3.04 11.14 -3.11
C ASP A 116 3.59 9.91 -2.38
N SER A 117 4.86 9.57 -2.66
CA SER A 117 5.55 8.48 -1.97
C SER A 117 5.76 8.80 -0.49
N ASP A 118 5.81 10.06 -0.10
CA ASP A 118 5.97 10.47 1.30
C ASP A 118 4.72 10.12 2.14
N ALA A 119 3.56 9.97 1.50
CA ALA A 119 2.32 9.51 2.13
C ALA A 119 2.19 7.96 2.18
N PHE A 120 3.11 7.24 1.53
CA PHE A 120 3.14 5.78 1.51
C PHE A 120 4.28 5.24 2.37
N ASN A 121 3.94 4.58 3.46
CA ASN A 121 4.96 3.94 4.29
C ASN A 121 5.46 2.66 3.59
N THR A 122 6.58 2.81 2.87
CA THR A 122 7.23 1.71 2.13
C THR A 122 7.80 0.61 3.02
N SER A 123 8.05 0.88 4.30
CA SER A 123 8.55 -0.14 5.25
C SER A 123 7.46 -1.15 5.57
N ILE A 124 6.21 -0.69 5.69
CA ILE A 124 5.08 -1.55 6.05
C ILE A 124 4.15 -1.89 4.88
N GLY A 125 4.07 -1.07 3.83
CA GLY A 125 3.20 -1.25 2.66
C GLY A 125 1.81 -0.65 2.78
N GLY A 126 1.68 0.44 3.54
CA GLY A 126 0.40 1.09 3.86
C GLY A 126 0.39 2.59 3.52
N TRP A 127 -0.79 3.14 3.26
CA TRP A 127 -1.00 4.57 3.09
C TRP A 127 -1.26 5.23 4.45
N MET A 128 -0.48 6.25 4.85
CA MET A 128 -0.69 7.03 6.08
C MET A 128 -1.11 6.17 7.30
N ASP A 129 -2.41 6.16 7.64
CA ASP A 129 -3.00 5.45 8.79
C ASP A 129 -3.48 4.02 8.47
N GLU A 130 -3.29 3.54 7.24
CA GLU A 130 -3.65 2.20 6.79
C GLU A 130 -2.51 1.19 6.96
N SER A 131 -2.88 -0.03 7.32
CA SER A 131 -2.00 -1.19 7.28
C SER A 131 -1.88 -1.76 5.87
N TYR A 132 -0.84 -2.57 5.64
CA TYR A 132 -0.67 -3.32 4.39
C TYR A 132 -1.81 -4.31 4.12
N VAL A 133 -2.47 -4.79 5.18
CA VAL A 133 -3.63 -5.69 5.08
C VAL A 133 -4.79 -4.94 4.43
N GLU A 134 -5.05 -3.71 4.86
CA GLU A 134 -6.09 -2.85 4.29
C GLU A 134 -5.78 -2.51 2.82
N THR A 135 -4.56 -2.06 2.51
CA THR A 135 -4.11 -1.83 1.12
C THR A 135 -4.36 -3.06 0.24
N ARG A 136 -3.97 -4.24 0.72
CA ARG A 136 -4.12 -5.50 -0.02
C ARG A 136 -5.57 -5.91 -0.18
N GLN A 137 -6.40 -5.69 0.85
CA GLN A 137 -7.82 -5.97 0.78
C GLN A 137 -8.49 -5.09 -0.29
N ARG A 138 -8.20 -3.79 -0.33
CA ARG A 138 -8.74 -2.86 -1.34
C ARG A 138 -8.35 -3.24 -2.77
N ILE A 139 -7.16 -3.82 -2.97
CA ILE A 139 -6.72 -4.33 -4.27
C ILE A 139 -7.39 -5.66 -4.64
N THR A 140 -7.58 -6.54 -3.66
CA THR A 140 -8.14 -7.90 -3.87
C THR A 140 -9.67 -7.87 -4.03
N GLU A 141 -10.33 -6.97 -3.31
CA GLU A 141 -11.78 -6.79 -3.25
C GLU A 141 -12.11 -5.32 -3.57
N PRO A 142 -11.96 -4.88 -4.83
CA PRO A 142 -12.08 -3.48 -5.19
C PRO A 142 -13.51 -2.96 -5.03
N GLU A 143 -13.67 -1.92 -4.21
CA GLU A 143 -14.87 -1.09 -4.16
C GLU A 143 -14.76 0.02 -5.21
N LEU A 144 -15.72 0.06 -6.14
CA LEU A 144 -15.70 0.97 -7.28
C LEU A 144 -16.90 1.90 -7.25
N GLU A 145 -16.65 3.19 -7.52
CA GLU A 145 -17.70 4.22 -7.63
C GLU A 145 -17.68 4.85 -9.01
N LEU A 146 -18.87 5.06 -9.60
CA LEU A 146 -18.99 5.65 -10.94
C LEU A 146 -18.71 7.15 -10.88
N VAL A 147 -17.82 7.61 -11.77
CA VAL A 147 -17.50 9.02 -12.01
C VAL A 147 -18.15 9.47 -13.31
N THR A 148 -18.87 10.58 -13.28
CA THR A 148 -19.57 11.15 -14.45
C THR A 148 -18.94 12.42 -14.98
N VAL A 149 -17.97 12.99 -14.25
CA VAL A 149 -17.24 14.21 -14.65
C VAL A 149 -15.81 13.91 -15.09
N THR A 150 -15.17 14.93 -15.67
CA THR A 150 -13.72 14.96 -15.87
C THR A 150 -13.10 15.88 -14.83
N PHE A 151 -12.00 15.44 -14.22
CA PHE A 151 -11.27 16.24 -13.25
C PHE A 151 -10.20 17.12 -13.91
N PRO A 152 -9.80 18.22 -13.26
CA PRO A 152 -8.58 18.93 -13.65
C PRO A 152 -7.34 18.06 -13.39
N PRO A 153 -6.17 18.40 -13.95
CA PRO A 153 -4.91 17.78 -13.59
C PRO A 153 -4.65 17.90 -12.08
N ALA A 154 -3.97 16.91 -11.51
CA ALA A 154 -3.54 16.98 -10.12
C ALA A 154 -2.56 18.15 -9.93
N SER A 155 -2.70 18.85 -8.79
CA SER A 155 -1.80 19.94 -8.37
C SER A 155 -0.62 19.42 -7.58
#